data_AF-A0A9E5DIE2-F1
#
_entry.id   AF-A0A9E5DIE2-F1
#
_cell.length_a   1.000
_cell.length_b   1.000
_cell.length_c   1.000
_cell.angle_alpha   90.00
_cell.angle_beta   90.00
_cell.angle_gamma   90.00
#
_symmetry.space_group_name_H-M   'P 1'
#
loop_
_entity.id
_entity.type
_entity.pdbx_description
1 polymer ?
#
loop_
_entity_poly.entity_id
_entity_poly.type
_entity_poly.pdbx_seq_one_letter_code
_entity_poly.pdbx_strand_id
1 'polypeptide(L)'
;MKNDDTNKEEEKYLQTKESIINNIYGQKEMEKKYLKTVGSLLDYWIKELRSIDTQNKKRHNQLLELIHRERSNIKKIEEDINRTNIMIDRTEQSLERISQMINSFRNER
;
A
#
# COMPACT_ATOMS: atom_id res chain seq x y z
N MET A 1 17.37 0.17 40.30
CA MET A 1 17.90 -0.35 39.02
C MET A 1 16.82 -1.05 38.17
N LYS A 2 15.55 -0.60 38.16
CA LYS A 2 14.50 -1.16 37.27
C LYS A 2 14.13 -0.25 36.08
N ASN A 3 14.60 1.00 36.07
CA ASN A 3 14.20 1.99 35.07
C ASN A 3 14.95 1.86 33.72
N ASP A 4 16.14 1.26 33.69
CA ASP A 4 16.93 1.16 32.45
C ASP A 4 16.42 0.08 31.49
N ASP A 5 15.91 -1.05 32.01
CA ASP A 5 15.38 -2.12 31.17
C ASP A 5 14.02 -1.75 30.55
N THR A 6 13.15 -1.08 31.31
CA THR A 6 11.87 -0.57 30.80
C THR A 6 12.07 0.48 29.69
N ASN A 7 13.07 1.34 29.85
CA ASN A 7 13.42 2.37 28.85
C ASN A 7 13.90 1.75 27.52
N LYS A 8 14.69 0.66 27.57
CA LYS A 8 15.14 -0.05 26.37
C LYS A 8 14.02 -0.80 25.66
N GLU A 9 13.07 -1.38 26.39
CA GLU A 9 11.92 -2.07 25.79
C GLU A 9 10.97 -1.09 25.08
N GLU A 10 10.73 0.09 25.67
CA GLU A 10 9.94 1.17 25.07
C GLU A 10 10.58 1.68 23.77
N GLU A 11 11.89 1.95 23.79
CA GLU A 11 12.62 2.44 22.62
C GLU A 11 12.65 1.39 21.48
N LYS A 12 12.87 0.12 21.83
CA LYS A 12 12.80 -1.00 20.87
C LYS A 12 11.40 -1.15 20.26
N TYR A 13 10.35 -0.93 21.06
CA TYR A 13 8.97 -0.97 20.56
C TYR A 13 8.70 0.12 19.53
N LEU A 14 9.11 1.36 19.81
CA LEU A 14 8.96 2.49 18.87
C LEU A 14 9.73 2.25 17.57
N GLN A 15 11.00 1.85 17.66
CA GLN A 15 11.83 1.53 16.49
C GLN A 15 11.24 0.42 15.62
N THR A 16 10.68 -0.63 16.26
CA THR A 16 10.02 -1.72 15.54
C THR A 16 8.82 -1.21 14.75
N LYS A 17 8.01 -0.33 15.35
CA LYS A 17 6.83 0.25 14.71
C LYS A 17 7.19 1.18 13.55
N GLU A 18 8.21 2.03 13.71
CA GLU A 18 8.73 2.88 12.64
C GLU A 18 9.27 2.05 11.45
N SER A 19 10.02 0.98 11.75
CA SER A 19 10.53 0.09 10.70
C SER A 19 9.41 -0.59 9.92
N ILE A 20 8.32 -1.00 10.58
CA ILE A 20 7.15 -1.59 9.92
C ILE A 20 6.50 -0.56 8.99
N ILE A 21 6.29 0.67 9.47
CA ILE A 21 5.69 1.75 8.66
C ILE A 21 6.53 2.04 7.41
N ASN A 22 7.84 2.18 7.56
CA ASN A 22 8.76 2.42 6.44
C ASN A 22 8.72 1.29 5.40
N ASN A 23 8.64 0.03 5.84
CA ASN A 23 8.51 -1.11 4.95
C ASN A 23 7.19 -1.05 4.16
N ILE A 24 6.08 -0.73 4.82
CA ILE A 24 4.77 -0.57 4.17
C ILE A 24 4.80 0.55 3.13
N TYR A 25 5.46 1.69 3.41
CA TYR A 25 5.65 2.75 2.41
C TYR A 25 6.42 2.27 1.18
N GLY A 26 7.50 1.51 1.37
CA GLY A 26 8.28 0.95 0.27
C GLY A 26 7.48 -0.02 -0.60
N GLN A 27 6.75 -0.95 0.02
CA GLN A 27 5.88 -1.90 -0.68
C GLN A 27 4.80 -1.20 -1.50
N LYS A 28 4.15 -0.18 -0.91
CA LYS A 28 3.12 0.63 -1.58
C LYS A 28 3.62 1.28 -2.87
N GLU A 29 4.77 1.93 -2.81
CA GLU A 29 5.30 2.65 -3.97
C GLU A 29 5.73 1.69 -5.09
N MET A 30 6.20 0.49 -4.73
CA MET A 30 6.42 -0.58 -5.69
C MET A 30 5.11 -1.06 -6.32
N GLU A 31 4.08 -1.25 -5.51
CA GLU A 31 2.78 -1.75 -5.98
C GLU A 31 2.08 -0.76 -6.91
N LYS A 32 2.12 0.55 -6.61
CA LYS A 32 1.63 1.60 -7.53
C LYS A 32 2.34 1.56 -8.89
N LYS A 33 3.66 1.38 -8.92
CA LYS A 33 4.43 1.28 -10.16
C LYS A 33 4.03 0.03 -10.96
N TYR A 34 3.83 -1.08 -10.26
CA TYR A 34 3.35 -2.32 -10.88
C TYR A 34 1.96 -2.13 -11.49
N LEU A 35 0.99 -1.59 -10.74
CA LEU A 35 -0.37 -1.32 -11.23
C LEU A 35 -0.37 -0.40 -12.45
N LYS A 36 0.45 0.65 -12.45
CA LYS A 36 0.62 1.54 -13.62
C LYS A 36 1.14 0.79 -14.84
N THR A 37 2.11 -0.11 -14.64
CA THR A 37 2.68 -0.93 -15.72
C THR A 37 1.63 -1.87 -16.30
N VAL A 38 0.90 -2.59 -15.43
CA VAL A 38 -0.20 -3.47 -15.86
C VAL A 38 -1.28 -2.68 -16.58
N GLY A 39 -1.70 -1.52 -16.06
CA GLY A 39 -2.67 -0.66 -16.73
C GLY A 39 -2.23 -0.24 -18.13
N SER A 40 -0.95 0.11 -18.30
CA SER A 40 -0.39 0.46 -19.62
C SER A 40 -0.40 -0.73 -20.59
N LEU A 41 -0.14 -1.95 -20.10
CA LEU A 41 -0.23 -3.17 -20.90
C LEU A 41 -1.67 -3.48 -21.31
N LEU A 42 -2.64 -3.31 -20.40
CA LEU A 42 -4.06 -3.49 -20.72
C LEU A 42 -4.51 -2.49 -21.79
N ASP A 43 -4.04 -1.24 -21.73
CA ASP A 43 -4.31 -0.21 -22.73
C ASP A 43 -3.75 -0.56 -24.10
N TYR A 44 -2.52 -1.10 -24.12
CA TYR A 44 -1.91 -1.64 -25.33
C TYR A 44 -2.76 -2.76 -25.92
N TRP A 45 -3.13 -3.76 -25.13
CA TRP A 45 -3.93 -4.90 -25.62
C TRP A 45 -5.32 -4.49 -26.11
N ILE A 46 -5.96 -3.49 -25.50
CA ILE A 46 -7.23 -2.94 -26.01
C ILE A 46 -7.04 -2.35 -27.41
N LYS A 47 -5.95 -1.60 -27.64
CA LYS A 47 -5.65 -1.01 -28.95
C LYS A 47 -5.41 -2.09 -29.99
N GLU A 48 -4.57 -3.07 -29.68
CA GLU A 48 -4.28 -4.20 -30.56
C GLU A 48 -5.54 -4.98 -30.93
N LEU A 49 -6.41 -5.25 -29.95
CA LEU A 49 -7.66 -5.95 -30.22
C LEU A 49 -8.59 -5.16 -31.14
N ARG A 50 -8.67 -3.83 -31.00
CA ARG A 50 -9.52 -2.97 -31.84
C ARG A 50 -9.07 -2.90 -33.29
N SER A 51 -7.78 -3.06 -33.57
CA SER A 51 -7.22 -3.00 -34.92
C SER A 51 -7.39 -4.31 -35.72
N ILE A 52 -7.81 -5.40 -35.08
CA ILE A 52 -7.92 -6.71 -35.75
C ILE A 52 -9.33 -6.87 -36.32
N ASP A 53 -9.43 -7.15 -37.62
CA ASP A 53 -10.65 -7.68 -38.23
C ASP A 53 -10.78 -9.17 -37.83
N THR A 54 -11.71 -9.46 -36.91
CA THR A 54 -11.76 -10.79 -36.27
C THR A 54 -12.71 -11.73 -36.98
N GLN A 55 -12.18 -12.82 -37.53
CA GLN A 55 -12.99 -13.96 -37.98
C GLN A 55 -13.73 -14.66 -36.82
N ASN A 56 -13.28 -14.49 -35.57
CA ASN A 56 -13.89 -15.08 -34.38
C ASN A 56 -14.26 -14.02 -33.34
N LYS A 57 -15.44 -13.40 -33.53
CA LYS A 57 -16.01 -12.37 -32.65
C LYS A 57 -16.17 -12.82 -31.19
N LYS A 58 -16.46 -14.11 -30.95
CA LYS A 58 -16.65 -14.65 -29.60
C LYS A 58 -15.36 -14.56 -28.78
N ARG A 59 -14.24 -14.99 -29.36
CA ARG A 59 -12.93 -14.95 -28.70
C ARG A 59 -12.48 -13.50 -28.44
N HIS A 60 -12.75 -12.60 -29.39
CA HIS A 60 -12.46 -11.17 -29.23
C HIS A 60 -13.20 -10.57 -28.02
N ASN A 61 -14.52 -10.80 -27.92
CA ASN A 61 -15.32 -10.29 -26.82
C ASN A 61 -14.85 -10.84 -25.46
N GLN A 62 -14.51 -12.13 -25.39
CA GLN A 62 -13.97 -12.74 -24.18
C GLN A 62 -12.66 -12.08 -23.73
N LEU A 63 -11.77 -11.75 -24.66
CA LEU A 63 -10.51 -11.06 -24.33
C LEU A 63 -10.77 -9.64 -23.81
N LEU A 64 -11.72 -8.91 -24.40
CA LEU A 64 -12.11 -7.58 -23.90
C LEU A 64 -12.72 -7.66 -22.49
N GLU A 65 -13.59 -8.63 -22.23
CA GLU A 65 -14.17 -8.85 -20.90
C GLU A 65 -13.10 -9.14 -19.84
N LEU A 66 -12.10 -9.96 -20.17
CA LEU A 66 -10.97 -10.24 -19.29
C LEU A 66 -10.18 -8.96 -18.98
N ILE A 67 -9.87 -8.15 -19.99
CA ILE A 67 -9.17 -6.88 -19.79
C ILE A 67 -9.99 -5.92 -18.92
N HIS A 68 -11.30 -5.84 -19.13
CA HIS A 68 -12.19 -5.01 -18.30
C HIS A 68 -12.23 -5.49 -16.85
N ARG A 69 -12.23 -6.81 -16.61
CA ARG A 69 -12.15 -7.39 -15.27
C ARG A 69 -10.83 -7.02 -14.60
N GLU A 70 -9.70 -7.14 -15.30
CA GLU A 70 -8.40 -6.76 -14.73
C GLU A 70 -8.32 -5.27 -14.41
N ARG A 71 -8.88 -4.39 -15.24
CA ARG A 71 -9.01 -2.96 -14.91
C ARG A 71 -9.83 -2.73 -13.64
N SER A 72 -10.91 -3.49 -13.44
CA SER A 72 -11.70 -3.40 -12.21
C SER A 72 -10.91 -3.86 -10.99
N ASN A 73 -10.10 -4.92 -11.13
CA ASN A 73 -9.22 -5.39 -10.06
C ASN A 73 -8.18 -4.33 -9.69
N ILE A 74 -7.53 -3.70 -10.67
CA ILE A 74 -6.56 -2.62 -10.44
C ILE A 74 -7.18 -1.50 -9.59
N LYS A 75 -8.39 -1.04 -9.92
CA LYS A 75 -9.08 0.00 -9.14
C LYS A 75 -9.32 -0.40 -7.68
N LYS A 76 -9.71 -1.65 -7.44
CA LYS A 76 -9.90 -2.16 -6.07
C LYS A 76 -8.59 -2.15 -5.29
N ILE A 77 -7.48 -2.55 -5.93
CA ILE A 77 -6.16 -2.51 -5.30
C ILE A 77 -5.74 -1.06 -4.99
N GLU A 78 -6.02 -0.10 -5.88
CA GLU A 78 -5.78 1.33 -5.62
C GLU A 78 -6.59 1.85 -4.41
N GLU A 79 -7.86 1.43 -4.27
CA GLU A 79 -8.68 1.75 -3.11
C GLU A 79 -8.12 1.15 -1.82
N ASP A 80 -7.67 -0.10 -1.85
CA ASP A 80 -7.07 -0.77 -0.69
C ASP A 80 -5.74 -0.13 -0.29
N ILE A 81 -4.91 0.28 -1.25
CA ILE A 81 -3.70 1.09 -1.00
C ILE A 81 -4.07 2.40 -0.28
N ASN A 82 -5.15 3.06 -0.68
CA ASN A 82 -5.61 4.29 -0.03
C ASN A 82 -6.07 4.04 1.41
N ARG A 83 -6.78 2.93 1.66
CA ARG A 83 -7.15 2.52 3.03
C ARG A 83 -5.92 2.24 3.89
N THR A 84 -4.91 1.57 3.34
CA THR A 84 -3.64 1.34 4.02
C THR A 84 -2.94 2.66 4.39
N ASN A 85 -2.95 3.68 3.52
CA ASN A 85 -2.41 5.00 3.87
C ASN A 85 -3.10 5.60 5.10
N ILE A 86 -4.43 5.57 5.13
CA ILE A 86 -5.21 6.08 6.27
C ILE A 86 -4.85 5.33 7.56
N MET A 87 -4.60 4.02 7.49
CA MET A 87 -4.18 3.22 8.64
C MET A 87 -2.76 3.55 9.11
N ILE A 88 -1.84 3.82 8.18
CA ILE A 88 -0.48 4.28 8.50
C ILE A 88 -0.54 5.62 9.23
N ASP A 89 -1.25 6.61 8.67
CA ASP A 89 -1.36 7.96 9.26
C ASP A 89 -1.89 7.90 10.70
N ARG A 90 -2.92 7.07 10.93
CA ARG A 90 -3.47 6.85 12.29
C ARG A 90 -2.46 6.19 13.23
N THR A 91 -1.63 5.28 12.70
CA THR A 91 -0.59 4.59 13.48
C THR A 91 0.51 5.56 13.85
N GLU A 92 0.97 6.40 12.91
CA GLU A 92 1.97 7.44 13.15
C GLU A 92 1.51 8.43 14.21
N GLN A 93 0.27 8.95 14.11
CA GLN A 93 -0.31 9.83 15.14
C GLN A 93 -0.37 9.16 16.52
N SER A 94 -0.66 7.87 16.57
CA SER A 94 -0.69 7.12 17.84
C SER A 94 0.71 6.96 18.43
N LEU A 95 1.72 6.71 17.61
CA LEU A 95 3.12 6.63 18.04
C LEU A 95 3.63 7.98 18.55
N GLU A 96 3.28 9.07 17.88
CA GLU A 96 3.65 10.42 18.31
C GLU A 96 3.09 10.73 19.71
N ARG A 97 1.82 10.40 19.95
CA ARG A 97 1.20 10.55 21.29
C ARG A 97 1.89 9.72 22.35
N ILE A 98 2.23 8.46 22.05
CA ILE A 98 2.95 7.59 22.98
C ILE A 98 4.33 8.18 23.30
N SER A 99 5.05 8.65 22.28
CA SER A 99 6.36 9.29 22.43
C SER A 99 6.28 10.55 23.32
N GLN A 100 5.26 11.39 23.10
CA GLN A 100 5.00 12.56 23.95
C GLN A 100 4.71 12.18 25.42
N MET A 101 3.88 11.15 25.66
CA MET A 101 3.61 10.66 27.02
C MET A 101 4.85 10.12 27.71
N ILE A 102 5.69 9.35 27.01
CA ILE A 102 6.95 8.84 27.56
C ILE A 102 7.86 10.03 27.94
N ASN A 103 7.97 11.04 27.07
CA ASN A 103 8.79 12.22 27.33
C ASN A 103 8.28 13.03 28.53
N SER A 104 6.96 13.19 28.70
CA SER A 104 6.42 13.86 29.88
C SER A 104 6.74 13.09 31.17
N PHE A 105 6.61 11.76 31.17
CA PHE A 105 6.96 10.95 32.34
C PHE A 105 8.46 10.95 32.68
N ARG A 106 9.33 11.14 31.68
CA ARG A 106 10.78 11.28 31.89
C ARG A 106 11.14 12.65 32.48
N ASN A 107 10.43 13.71 32.08
CA ASN A 107 10.68 15.07 32.58
C ASN A 107 10.12 15.32 33.99
N GLU A 108 9.16 14.50 34.45
CA GLU A 108 8.59 14.55 35.81
C GLU A 108 9.35 13.70 36.85
N ARG A 109 10.39 12.95 36.44
CA ARG A 109 11.25 12.14 37.32
C ARG A 109 12.60 12.80 37.57
#